data_AF-A0A420J3K6-F1
#
_entry.id   AF-A0A420J3K6-F1
#
_cell.length_a   1.000
_cell.length_b   1.000
_cell.length_c   1.000
_cell.angle_alpha   90.00
_cell.angle_beta   90.00
_cell.angle_gamma   90.00
#
_symmetry.space_group_name_H-M   'P 1'
#
loop_
_entity.id
_entity.type
_entity.pdbx_description
1 polymer ?
#
loop_
_entity_poly.entity_id
_entity_poly.type
_entity_poly.pdbx_seq_one_letter_code
_entity_poly.pdbx_strand_id
1 'polypeptide(L)'
;MDMYKDICDINQCPLDHRIDGLMLALKEPALSEFRSHRHDSGMTFESMINHLLKCYEGIDFKRSELQEWQVISYKLIWEQNSNKLPSECVVILVDTLSAKRRSLDPSQRSDDAMHTRLTNACWGIPEFQSAPSAPSPHLSTFINQLIMAVSNYHAIKQETQST
;
A
#
# COMPACT_ATOMS: atom_id res chain seq x y z
N MET A 1 10.76 9.70 3.51
CA MET A 1 12.10 10.33 3.53
C MET A 1 13.02 9.83 2.42
N ASP A 2 12.88 8.57 1.99
CA ASP A 2 13.72 7.96 0.95
C ASP A 2 13.74 8.76 -0.37
N MET A 3 12.58 9.25 -0.83
CA MET A 3 12.50 10.12 -2.00
C MET A 3 13.42 11.37 -1.91
N TYR A 4 13.56 11.97 -0.74
CA TYR A 4 14.43 13.14 -0.56
C TYR A 4 15.91 12.74 -0.64
N LYS A 5 16.27 11.56 -0.09
CA LYS A 5 17.61 10.99 -0.22
C LYS A 5 17.94 10.70 -1.69
N ASP A 6 17.02 10.07 -2.41
CA ASP A 6 17.19 9.77 -3.84
C ASP A 6 17.43 11.05 -4.66
N ILE A 7 16.64 12.10 -4.42
CA ILE A 7 16.82 13.40 -5.08
C ILE A 7 18.21 13.99 -4.74
N CYS A 8 18.63 13.93 -3.48
CA CYS A 8 19.95 14.41 -3.09
C CYS A 8 21.08 13.62 -3.75
N ASP A 9 20.92 12.31 -3.90
CA ASP A 9 21.91 11.43 -4.49
C ASP A 9 22.02 11.64 -6.01
N ILE A 10 20.88 11.75 -6.71
CA ILE A 10 20.82 12.07 -8.14
C ILE A 10 21.55 13.40 -8.43
N ASN A 11 21.37 14.39 -7.55
CA ASN A 11 21.96 15.72 -7.71
C ASN A 11 23.35 15.86 -7.07
N GLN A 12 23.93 14.77 -6.55
CA GLN A 12 25.24 14.77 -5.87
C GLN A 12 25.35 15.86 -4.79
N CYS A 13 24.24 16.11 -4.07
CA CYS A 13 24.17 17.16 -3.07
C CYS A 13 25.14 16.84 -1.91
N PRO A 14 26.08 17.75 -1.58
CA PRO A 14 26.98 17.58 -0.44
C PRO A 14 26.21 17.36 0.85
N LEU A 15 26.70 16.46 1.71
CA LEU A 15 26.02 16.06 2.95
C LEU A 15 25.63 17.26 3.82
N ASP A 16 26.53 18.25 3.90
CA ASP A 16 26.35 19.48 4.68
C ASP A 16 25.16 20.32 4.20
N HIS A 17 24.82 20.27 2.91
CA HIS A 17 23.69 20.99 2.33
C HIS A 17 22.37 20.20 2.38
N ARG A 18 22.42 18.88 2.60
CA ARG A 18 21.21 18.04 2.66
C ARG A 18 20.34 18.39 3.86
N ILE A 19 20.94 18.77 4.99
CA ILE A 19 20.18 19.13 6.19
C ILE A 19 19.46 20.49 6.03
N ASP A 20 20.03 21.41 5.26
CA ASP A 20 19.41 22.69 4.92
C ASP A 20 18.31 22.53 3.88
N GLY A 21 18.55 21.72 2.85
CA GLY A 21 17.51 21.38 1.88
C GLY A 21 16.33 20.63 2.53
N LEU A 22 16.61 19.77 3.53
CA LEU A 22 15.56 19.04 4.25
C LEU A 22 14.60 20.00 4.96
N MET A 23 15.14 21.04 5.60
CA MET A 23 14.32 22.08 6.24
C MET A 23 13.33 22.72 5.27
N LEU A 24 13.74 22.96 4.02
CA LEU A 24 12.89 23.56 2.99
C LEU A 24 11.82 22.60 2.47
N ALA A 25 12.06 21.29 2.53
CA ALA A 25 11.12 20.27 2.11
C ALA A 25 10.04 19.95 3.15
N LEU A 26 10.30 20.25 4.43
CA LEU A 26 9.38 19.97 5.53
C LEU A 26 8.27 21.03 5.64
N LYS A 27 7.09 20.57 6.03
CA LYS A 27 5.94 21.41 6.41
C LYS A 27 5.64 21.22 7.88
N GLU A 28 4.89 22.14 8.48
CA GLU A 28 4.39 21.98 9.85
C GLU A 28 3.46 20.75 9.95
N PRO A 29 3.52 19.97 11.05
CA PRO A 29 4.31 20.19 12.29
C PRO A 29 5.75 19.64 12.25
N ALA A 30 6.12 18.88 11.21
CA ALA A 30 7.44 18.25 11.12
C ALA A 30 8.59 19.28 11.03
N LEU A 31 8.33 20.45 10.45
CA LEU A 31 9.29 21.55 10.41
C LEU A 31 9.60 22.11 11.81
N SER A 32 8.59 22.30 12.67
CA SER A 32 8.80 22.69 14.07
C SER A 32 9.65 21.66 14.82
N GLU A 33 9.34 20.37 14.64
CA GLU A 33 10.08 19.27 15.28
C GLU A 33 11.55 19.20 14.81
N PHE A 34 11.79 19.47 13.53
CA PHE A 34 13.13 19.58 12.98
C PHE A 34 13.91 20.75 13.61
N ARG A 35 13.28 21.92 13.76
CA ARG A 35 13.93 23.12 14.31
C ARG A 35 14.30 22.95 15.78
N SER A 36 13.49 22.25 16.57
CA SER A 36 13.77 22.02 18.00
C SER A 36 14.99 21.13 18.23
N HIS A 37 15.34 20.24 17.29
CA HIS A 37 16.42 19.28 17.45
C HIS A 37 17.63 19.52 16.52
N ARG A 38 17.53 20.42 15.53
CA ARG A 38 18.59 20.69 14.53
C ARG A 38 19.95 21.01 15.16
N HIS A 39 19.94 21.71 16.30
CA HIS A 39 21.15 22.20 16.96
C HIS A 39 21.62 21.29 18.11
N ASP A 40 21.00 20.13 18.28
CA ASP A 40 21.42 19.17 19.29
C ASP A 40 22.82 18.65 19.00
N SER A 41 23.60 18.46 20.06
CA SER A 41 24.97 17.94 19.95
C SER A 41 24.97 16.55 19.30
N GLY A 42 25.71 16.41 18.21
CA GLY A 42 25.80 15.16 17.45
C GLY A 42 24.67 14.94 16.43
N MET A 43 23.80 15.93 16.22
CA MET A 43 22.76 15.87 15.19
C MET A 43 23.37 15.94 13.78
N THR A 44 23.33 14.83 13.08
CA THR A 44 23.67 14.68 11.66
C THR A 44 22.41 14.64 10.80
N PHE A 45 22.57 14.73 9.47
CA PHE A 45 21.48 14.51 8.53
C PHE A 45 20.78 13.15 8.76
N GLU A 46 21.55 12.07 8.91
CA GLU A 46 21.00 10.73 9.13
C GLU A 46 20.28 10.59 10.48
N SER A 47 20.83 11.16 11.56
CA SER A 47 20.14 11.13 12.85
C SER A 47 18.84 11.95 12.82
N MET A 48 18.82 13.09 12.13
CA MET A 48 17.62 13.92 11.98
C MET A 48 16.53 13.20 11.16
N ILE A 49 16.91 12.54 10.05
CA ILE A 49 15.97 11.70 9.28
C ILE A 49 15.39 10.60 10.18
N ASN A 50 16.24 9.90 10.92
CA ASN A 50 15.80 8.84 11.83
C ASN A 50 14.91 9.36 12.98
N HIS A 51 15.18 10.56 13.49
CA HIS A 51 14.34 11.23 14.50
C HIS A 51 12.94 11.48 13.95
N LEU A 52 12.84 12.15 12.80
CA LEU A 52 11.55 12.44 12.16
C LEU A 52 10.78 11.16 11.81
N LEU A 53 11.46 10.13 11.30
CA LEU A 53 10.83 8.83 11.04
C LEU A 53 10.30 8.19 12.33
N LYS A 54 10.98 8.34 13.47
CA LYS A 54 10.44 7.82 14.74
C LYS A 54 9.23 8.61 15.23
N CYS A 55 9.25 9.93 15.08
CA CYS A 55 8.14 10.78 15.52
C CYS A 55 6.86 10.54 14.70
N TYR A 56 6.99 10.30 13.38
CA TYR A 56 5.85 10.25 12.48
C TYR A 56 5.57 8.86 11.87
N GLU A 57 6.58 8.01 11.73
CA GLU A 57 6.50 6.66 11.16
C GLU A 57 6.92 5.57 12.20
N GLY A 58 6.65 5.85 13.48
CA GLY A 58 6.92 4.94 14.59
C GLY A 58 6.11 3.64 14.55
N ILE A 59 6.32 2.76 15.55
CA ILE A 59 5.72 1.42 15.55
C ILE A 59 4.18 1.44 15.52
N ASP A 60 3.57 2.42 16.17
CA ASP A 60 2.11 2.55 16.20
C ASP A 60 1.55 3.00 14.85
N PHE A 61 2.24 3.92 14.17
CA PHE A 61 1.92 4.28 12.79
C PHE A 61 2.01 3.08 11.86
N LYS A 62 3.13 2.34 11.90
CA LYS A 62 3.31 1.13 11.08
C LYS A 62 2.24 0.07 11.35
N ARG A 63 1.85 -0.10 12.62
CA ARG A 63 0.76 -1.02 13.00
C ARG A 63 -0.58 -0.53 12.44
N SER A 64 -0.87 0.77 12.54
CA SER A 64 -2.09 1.36 11.97
C SER A 64 -2.16 1.15 10.46
N GLU A 65 -1.07 1.44 9.74
CA GLU A 65 -0.98 1.23 8.29
C GLU A 65 -1.23 -0.23 7.90
N LEU A 66 -0.66 -1.17 8.65
CA LEU A 66 -0.87 -2.60 8.43
C LEU A 66 -2.33 -3.03 8.70
N GLN A 67 -2.93 -2.54 9.78
CA GLN A 67 -4.33 -2.82 10.12
C GLN A 67 -5.27 -2.29 9.04
N GLU A 68 -5.07 -1.06 8.58
CA GLU A 68 -5.86 -0.49 7.48
C GLU A 68 -5.72 -1.32 6.21
N TRP A 69 -4.50 -1.78 5.89
CA TRP A 69 -4.28 -2.66 4.73
C TRP A 69 -5.00 -4.01 4.85
N GLN A 70 -5.06 -4.58 6.06
CA GLN A 70 -5.73 -5.84 6.36
C GLN A 70 -7.27 -5.73 6.35
N VAL A 71 -7.83 -4.53 6.51
CA VAL A 71 -9.28 -4.30 6.45
C VAL A 71 -9.81 -4.19 5.02
N ILE A 72 -8.97 -3.78 4.06
CA ILE A 72 -9.37 -3.66 2.64
C ILE A 72 -9.79 -5.03 2.09
N SER A 73 -11.07 -5.22 1.83
CA SER A 73 -11.63 -6.48 1.30
C SER A 73 -12.42 -6.24 0.02
N TYR A 74 -12.63 -7.29 -0.78
CA TYR A 74 -13.50 -7.20 -1.96
C TYR A 74 -14.91 -6.73 -1.58
N LYS A 75 -15.45 -7.24 -0.46
CA LYS A 75 -16.75 -6.84 0.07
C LYS A 75 -16.85 -5.34 0.32
N LEU A 76 -15.84 -4.76 0.98
CA LEU A 76 -15.79 -3.32 1.23
C LEU A 76 -15.77 -2.51 -0.08
N ILE A 77 -14.94 -2.93 -1.04
CA ILE A 77 -14.85 -2.27 -2.34
C ILE A 77 -16.17 -2.35 -3.10
N TRP A 78 -16.83 -3.51 -3.09
CA TRP A 78 -18.13 -3.72 -3.72
C TRP A 78 -19.21 -2.81 -3.12
N GLU A 79 -19.29 -2.75 -1.78
CA GLU A 79 -20.24 -1.88 -1.07
C GLU A 79 -20.05 -0.40 -1.43
N GLN A 80 -18.80 0.05 -1.60
CA GLN A 80 -18.45 1.41 -1.97
C GLN A 80 -18.62 1.71 -3.47
N ASN A 81 -18.70 0.68 -4.32
CA ASN A 81 -18.70 0.80 -5.79
C ASN A 81 -19.79 -0.06 -6.43
N SER A 82 -20.97 -0.14 -5.81
CA SER A 82 -22.06 -1.03 -6.24
C SER A 82 -22.62 -0.72 -7.64
N ASN A 83 -22.27 0.44 -8.21
CA ASN A 83 -22.60 0.84 -9.58
C ASN A 83 -21.58 0.38 -10.63
N LYS A 84 -20.48 -0.27 -10.22
CA LYS A 84 -19.42 -0.78 -11.10
C LYS A 84 -19.61 -2.24 -11.43
N LEU A 85 -18.97 -2.70 -12.50
CA LEU A 85 -18.94 -4.12 -12.80
C LEU A 85 -18.15 -4.88 -11.72
N PRO A 86 -18.54 -6.12 -11.38
CA PRO A 86 -17.82 -6.94 -10.41
C PRO A 86 -16.32 -7.10 -10.71
N SER A 87 -15.96 -7.18 -11.98
CA SER A 87 -14.57 -7.23 -12.46
C SER A 87 -13.83 -5.90 -12.28
N GLU A 88 -14.48 -4.77 -12.50
CA GLU A 88 -13.91 -3.45 -12.20
C GLU A 88 -13.62 -3.30 -10.70
N CYS A 89 -14.48 -3.84 -9.83
CA CYS A 89 -14.25 -3.86 -8.39
C CYS A 89 -13.00 -4.65 -7.99
N VAL A 90 -12.63 -5.70 -8.74
CA VAL A 90 -11.35 -6.41 -8.53
C VAL A 90 -10.16 -5.53 -8.89
N VAL A 91 -10.24 -4.78 -9.99
CA VAL A 91 -9.18 -3.82 -10.39
C VAL A 91 -9.01 -2.74 -9.32
N ILE A 92 -10.11 -2.14 -8.85
CA ILE A 92 -10.09 -1.14 -7.78
C ILE A 92 -9.48 -1.71 -6.49
N LEU A 93 -9.81 -2.97 -6.14
CA LEU A 93 -9.22 -3.65 -4.99
C LEU A 93 -7.69 -3.76 -5.11
N VAL A 94 -7.20 -4.23 -6.27
CA VAL A 94 -5.77 -4.39 -6.53
C VAL A 94 -5.04 -3.05 -6.46
N ASP A 95 -5.60 -2.01 -7.07
CA ASP A 95 -5.02 -0.66 -7.07
C ASP A 95 -4.98 -0.08 -5.65
N THR A 96 -6.05 -0.24 -4.88
CA THR A 96 -6.14 0.24 -3.50
C THR A 96 -5.11 -0.44 -2.61
N LEU A 97 -5.00 -1.78 -2.70
CA LEU A 97 -4.02 -2.55 -1.96
C LEU A 97 -2.58 -2.19 -2.38
N SER A 98 -2.33 -1.99 -3.68
CA SER A 98 -1.01 -1.62 -4.21
C SER A 98 -0.58 -0.22 -3.79
N ALA A 99 -1.52 0.73 -3.77
CA ALA A 99 -1.26 2.08 -3.30
C ALA A 99 -0.86 2.09 -1.82
N LYS A 100 -1.61 1.37 -0.97
CA LYS A 100 -1.33 1.24 0.46
C LYS A 100 -0.07 0.42 0.75
N ARG A 101 0.25 -0.59 -0.08
CA ARG A 101 1.47 -1.42 0.06
C ARG A 101 2.75 -0.59 0.19
N ARG A 102 2.81 0.59 -0.44
CA ARG A 102 3.99 1.47 -0.43
C ARG A 102 4.34 2.06 0.93
N SER A 103 3.36 2.24 1.84
CA SER A 103 3.60 2.78 3.18
C SER A 103 3.92 1.70 4.22
N LEU A 104 3.76 0.41 3.87
CA LEU A 104 4.01 -0.71 4.78
C LEU A 104 5.51 -0.97 4.98
N ASP A 105 5.83 -1.78 5.98
CA ASP A 105 7.18 -2.30 6.17
C ASP A 105 7.67 -3.04 4.90
N PRO A 106 8.97 -2.94 4.53
CA PRO A 106 9.53 -3.66 3.38
C PRO A 106 9.17 -5.14 3.31
N SER A 107 9.02 -5.82 4.45
CA SER A 107 8.63 -7.24 4.49
C SER A 107 7.25 -7.51 3.86
N GLN A 108 6.38 -6.51 3.81
CA GLN A 108 5.00 -6.59 3.28
C GLN A 108 4.90 -6.11 1.83
N ARG A 109 6.01 -5.67 1.22
CA ARG A 109 6.01 -5.10 -0.13
C ARG A 109 6.26 -6.15 -1.23
N SER A 110 6.55 -7.39 -0.88
CA SER A 110 6.80 -8.47 -1.83
C SER A 110 5.53 -8.88 -2.58
N ASP A 111 5.71 -9.55 -3.72
CA ASP A 111 4.60 -10.12 -4.47
C ASP A 111 3.96 -11.30 -3.74
N ASP A 112 4.73 -12.07 -2.96
CA ASP A 112 4.18 -13.11 -2.08
C ASP A 112 3.24 -12.53 -1.03
N ALA A 113 3.62 -11.43 -0.37
CA ALA A 113 2.77 -10.74 0.59
C ALA A 113 1.50 -10.21 -0.06
N MET A 114 1.61 -9.66 -1.28
CA MET A 114 0.46 -9.21 -2.07
C MET A 114 -0.45 -10.37 -2.48
N HIS A 115 0.12 -11.52 -2.84
CA HIS A 115 -0.62 -12.72 -3.19
C HIS A 115 -1.45 -13.22 -1.99
N THR A 116 -0.81 -13.40 -0.83
CA THR A 116 -1.50 -13.75 0.43
C THR A 116 -2.58 -12.72 0.76
N ARG A 117 -2.28 -11.44 0.57
CA ARG A 117 -3.25 -10.37 0.85
C ARG A 117 -4.48 -10.46 -0.04
N LEU A 118 -4.31 -10.63 -1.35
CA LEU A 118 -5.44 -10.74 -2.29
C LEU A 118 -6.30 -11.96 -1.98
N THR A 119 -5.68 -13.12 -1.70
CA THR A 119 -6.39 -14.31 -1.24
C THR A 119 -7.27 -14.01 -0.02
N ASN A 120 -6.71 -13.36 0.99
CA ASN A 120 -7.46 -13.00 2.20
C ASN A 120 -8.54 -11.94 1.94
N ALA A 121 -8.31 -11.00 1.03
CA ALA A 121 -9.27 -9.94 0.69
C ALA A 121 -10.52 -10.48 -0.04
N CYS A 122 -10.36 -11.61 -0.73
CA CYS A 122 -11.42 -12.31 -1.45
C CYS A 122 -12.00 -13.51 -0.67
N TRP A 123 -11.50 -13.78 0.55
CA TRP A 123 -11.90 -14.95 1.32
C TRP A 123 -13.39 -14.90 1.72
N GLY A 124 -14.07 -16.05 1.63
CA GLY A 124 -15.48 -16.18 2.02
C GLY A 124 -16.48 -15.60 1.02
N ILE A 125 -16.02 -15.14 -0.14
CA ILE A 125 -16.85 -14.57 -1.20
C ILE A 125 -17.14 -15.65 -2.27
N PRO A 126 -18.41 -16.00 -2.53
CA PRO A 126 -18.79 -17.08 -3.45
C PRO A 126 -18.18 -16.98 -4.86
N GLU A 127 -18.10 -15.76 -5.38
CA GLU A 127 -17.55 -15.41 -6.70
C GLU A 127 -16.10 -15.88 -6.88
N PHE A 128 -15.36 -15.98 -5.78
CA PHE A 128 -13.96 -16.39 -5.75
C PHE A 128 -13.77 -17.77 -5.13
N GLN A 129 -14.76 -18.66 -5.08
CA GLN A 129 -14.48 -20.01 -4.54
C GLN A 129 -13.55 -20.84 -5.45
N SER A 130 -13.59 -20.60 -6.77
CA SER A 130 -12.82 -21.37 -7.76
C SER A 130 -11.39 -20.88 -7.97
N ALA A 131 -11.12 -19.57 -7.89
CA ALA A 131 -9.79 -18.99 -8.19
C ALA A 131 -8.69 -19.25 -7.13
N PRO A 132 -8.95 -19.15 -5.81
CA PRO A 132 -7.97 -19.40 -4.76
C PRO A 132 -7.62 -20.87 -4.55
N SER A 133 -8.33 -21.80 -5.21
CA SER A 133 -8.10 -23.24 -5.05
C SER A 133 -6.81 -23.73 -5.72
N ALA A 134 -6.30 -22.99 -6.72
CA ALA A 134 -5.00 -23.22 -7.36
C ALA A 134 -4.44 -21.91 -7.94
N PRO A 135 -4.02 -20.97 -7.08
CA PRO A 135 -3.65 -19.64 -7.51
C PRO A 135 -2.30 -19.66 -8.22
N SER A 136 -2.17 -18.87 -9.29
CA SER A 136 -0.90 -18.77 -10.02
C SER A 136 0.19 -18.17 -9.12
N PRO A 137 1.43 -18.70 -9.14
CA PRO A 137 2.53 -18.10 -8.39
C PRO A 137 2.93 -16.72 -8.93
N HIS A 138 2.49 -16.36 -10.14
CA HIS A 138 2.73 -15.05 -10.72
C HIS A 138 1.57 -14.11 -10.39
N LEU A 139 1.86 -13.03 -9.68
CA LEU A 139 0.86 -12.07 -9.20
C LEU A 139 -0.04 -11.54 -10.31
N SER A 140 0.51 -11.18 -11.47
CA SER A 140 -0.26 -10.69 -12.62
C SER A 140 -1.27 -11.72 -13.13
N THR A 141 -0.86 -12.99 -13.23
CA THR A 141 -1.73 -14.09 -13.64
C THR A 141 -2.80 -14.36 -12.58
N PHE A 142 -2.45 -14.30 -11.29
CA PHE A 142 -3.42 -14.46 -10.21
C PHE A 142 -4.49 -13.36 -10.21
N ILE A 143 -4.10 -12.10 -10.43
CA ILE A 143 -5.06 -10.99 -10.58
C ILE A 143 -6.04 -11.26 -11.73
N ASN A 144 -5.54 -11.71 -12.88
CA ASN A 144 -6.40 -12.08 -14.00
C ASN A 144 -7.34 -13.25 -13.67
N GLN A 145 -6.88 -14.26 -12.91
CA GLN A 145 -7.73 -15.34 -12.44
C GLN A 145 -8.89 -14.83 -11.57
N LEU A 146 -8.65 -13.86 -10.68
CA LEU A 146 -9.70 -13.24 -9.86
C LEU A 146 -10.72 -12.49 -10.73
N ILE A 147 -10.24 -11.69 -11.70
CA ILE A 147 -11.11 -10.94 -12.64
C ILE A 147 -12.00 -11.90 -13.45
N MET A 148 -11.43 -13.00 -13.94
CA MET A 148 -12.18 -13.99 -14.70
C MET A 148 -13.18 -14.76 -13.83
N ALA A 149 -12.80 -15.14 -12.61
CA ALA A 149 -13.68 -15.89 -11.71
C ALA A 149 -14.95 -15.10 -11.37
N VAL A 150 -14.81 -13.82 -11.01
CA VAL A 150 -15.97 -12.97 -10.72
C VAL A 150 -16.84 -12.77 -11.97
N SER A 151 -16.23 -12.55 -13.14
CA SER A 151 -16.97 -12.35 -14.39
C SER A 151 -17.79 -13.60 -14.76
N ASN A 152 -17.18 -14.78 -14.68
CA ASN A 152 -17.82 -16.05 -14.99
C ASN A 152 -18.97 -16.37 -14.02
N TYR A 153 -18.78 -16.12 -12.72
CA TYR A 153 -19.83 -16.35 -11.72
C TYR A 153 -21.09 -15.54 -12.03
N HIS A 154 -20.94 -14.26 -12.39
CA HIS A 154 -22.07 -13.40 -12.73
C HIS A 154 -22.72 -13.78 -14.08
N ALA A 155 -21.94 -14.20 -15.08
CA ALA A 155 -22.50 -14.69 -16.34
C ALA A 155 -23.40 -15.92 -16.12
N ILE A 156 -22.91 -16.93 -15.39
CA ILE A 156 -23.66 -18.16 -15.07
C ILE A 156 -24.94 -17.84 -14.29
N LYS A 157 -24.87 -16.91 -13.32
CA LYS A 157 -26.02 -16.52 -12.52
C LYS A 157 -27.10 -15.81 -13.34
N GLN A 158 -26.72 -15.00 -14.34
CA GLN A 158 -27.68 -14.36 -15.25
C GLN A 158 -28.38 -15.37 -16.17
N GLU A 159 -27.65 -16.35 -16.69
CA GLU A 159 -28.22 -17.44 -17.50
C GLU A 159 -29.25 -18.24 -16.69
N THR A 160 -28.90 -18.61 -15.45
CA THR A 160 -29.78 -19.41 -14.58
C THR A 160 -31.08 -18.68 -14.19
N GLN A 161 -31.08 -17.34 -14.13
CA GLN A 161 -32.26 -16.53 -13.82
C GLN A 161 -33.17 -16.26 -15.02
N SER A 162 -32.71 -16.56 -16.24
CA SER A 162 -33.44 -16.31 -17.49
C SER A 162 -34.15 -17.54 -18.05
N THR A 163 -34.13 -18.66 -17.30
CA THR A 163 -34.75 -19.96 -17.63
C THR A 163 -35.83 -20.31 -16.63
#